data_AF-A0A954UTC6-F1
#
_entry.id   AF-A0A954UTC6-F1
#
_cell.length_a   1.000
_cell.length_b   1.000
_cell.length_c   1.000
_cell.angle_alpha   90.00
_cell.angle_beta   90.00
_cell.angle_gamma   90.00
#
_symmetry.space_group_name_H-M   'P 1'
#
loop_
_entity.id
_entity.type
_entity.pdbx_description
1 polymer ?
#
loop_
_entity_poly.entity_id
_entity_poly.type
_entity_poly.pdbx_seq_one_letter_code
_entity_poly.pdbx_strand_id
1 'polypeptide(L)'
;MSDEVGGNLPDNVLEQIKDALRRGRLIEAVKIYRQQTNSSLYESKQFVDQMQAELRREAANEGGDDYAPPAIQRGGGCFGLLLLLAAATGIAICVPLALAMAR
;
A
#
# COMPACT_ATOMS: atom_id res chain seq x y z
N MET A 1 25.18 15.72 -20.25
CA MET A 1 25.79 15.05 -19.10
C MET A 1 24.67 14.76 -18.12
N SER A 2 24.14 13.55 -18.16
CA SER A 2 22.91 13.16 -17.46
C SER A 2 23.10 11.79 -16.82
N ASP A 3 24.10 11.67 -15.97
CA ASP A 3 24.44 10.47 -15.20
C ASP A 3 25.08 11.09 -13.94
N GLU A 4 24.49 11.17 -12.74
CA GLU A 4 24.42 10.13 -11.69
C GLU A 4 23.42 10.53 -10.55
N VAL A 5 22.13 10.76 -10.83
CA VAL A 5 21.18 11.33 -9.84
C VAL A 5 20.80 10.38 -8.67
N GLY A 6 21.38 9.18 -8.57
CA GLY A 6 21.03 8.19 -7.54
C GLY A 6 22.18 7.62 -6.71
N GLY A 7 23.38 8.20 -6.75
CA GLY A 7 24.59 7.43 -6.44
C GLY A 7 25.22 7.50 -5.04
N ASN A 8 24.85 8.44 -4.15
CA ASN A 8 25.60 8.58 -2.89
C ASN A 8 24.78 9.19 -1.74
N LEU A 9 23.65 8.57 -1.37
CA LEU A 9 23.03 8.85 -0.07
C LEU A 9 23.79 8.08 1.00
N PRO A 10 24.22 8.74 2.09
CA PRO A 10 24.83 8.03 3.21
C PRO A 10 23.78 7.16 3.91
N ASP A 11 24.19 5.99 4.40
CA ASP A 11 23.30 4.96 4.96
C ASP A 11 22.38 5.50 6.08
N ASN A 12 22.88 6.44 6.88
CA ASN A 12 22.12 7.09 7.94
C ASN A 12 20.95 7.93 7.43
N VAL A 13 21.07 8.53 6.25
CA VAL A 13 19.98 9.27 5.59
C VAL A 13 18.96 8.29 5.04
N LEU A 14 19.43 7.21 4.42
CA LEU A 14 18.54 6.17 3.88
C LEU A 14 17.65 5.58 4.99
N GLU A 15 18.22 5.28 6.15
CA GLU A 15 17.45 4.80 7.31
C GLU A 15 16.44 5.83 7.83
N GLN A 16 16.78 7.13 7.83
CA GLN A 16 15.83 8.19 8.19
C GLN A 16 14.66 8.27 7.21
N ILE A 17 14.91 8.14 5.91
CA ILE A 17 13.87 8.09 4.88
C ILE A 17 12.96 6.89 5.13
N LYS A 18 13.53 5.70 5.37
CA LYS A 18 12.76 4.49 5.68
C LYS A 18 11.94 4.62 6.97
N ASP A 19 12.47 5.21 8.04
CA ASP A 19 11.71 5.46 9.28
C ASP A 19 10.54 6.43 9.05
N ALA A 20 10.77 7.53 8.32
CA ALA A 20 9.71 8.45 7.94
C ALA A 20 8.62 7.75 7.11
N LEU A 21 9.00 6.89 6.17
CA LEU A 21 8.08 6.09 5.35
C LEU A 21 7.26 5.10 6.18
N ARG A 22 7.90 4.35 7.10
CA ARG A 22 7.22 3.42 8.02
C ARG A 22 6.18 4.12 8.90
N ARG A 23 6.43 5.38 9.26
CA ARG A 23 5.53 6.21 10.07
C ARG A 23 4.52 7.01 9.23
N GLY A 24 4.48 6.81 7.91
CA GLY A 24 3.54 7.49 7.00
C GLY A 24 3.86 8.96 6.71
N ARG A 25 5.05 9.44 7.08
CA ARG A 25 5.48 10.84 6.89
C ARG A 25 6.12 11.07 5.52
N LEU A 26 5.32 10.96 4.46
CA LEU A 26 5.77 11.08 3.07
C LEU A 26 6.46 12.41 2.75
N ILE A 27 5.90 13.52 3.25
CA ILE A 27 6.46 14.86 3.00
C ILE A 27 7.86 15.00 3.63
N GLU A 28 8.10 14.36 4.76
CA GLU A 28 9.40 14.36 5.43
C GLU A 28 10.43 13.53 4.66
N ALA A 29 10.06 12.33 4.20
CA ALA A 29 10.89 11.50 3.35
C ALA A 29 11.35 12.23 2.07
N VAL A 30 10.41 12.90 1.39
CA VAL A 30 10.70 13.71 0.19
C VAL A 30 11.63 14.89 0.53
N LYS A 31 11.43 15.55 1.67
CA LYS A 31 12.31 16.65 2.11
C LYS A 31 13.75 16.18 2.35
N ILE A 32 13.91 15.08 3.08
CA ILE A 32 15.22 14.50 3.39
C ILE A 32 15.97 14.15 2.08
N TYR A 33 15.30 13.48 1.15
CA TYR A 33 15.90 13.11 -0.14
C TYR A 33 16.31 14.35 -0.97
N ARG A 34 15.45 15.37 -1.02
CA ARG A 34 15.73 16.63 -1.75
C ARG A 34 16.89 17.40 -1.16
N GLN A 35 17.02 17.44 0.16
CA GLN A 35 18.11 18.16 0.83
C GLN A 35 19.47 17.55 0.49
N GLN A 36 19.53 16.23 0.28
CA GLN A 36 20.78 15.54 -0.03
C GLN A 36 21.10 15.55 -1.53
N THR A 37 20.09 15.38 -2.39
CA THR A 37 20.30 15.20 -3.84
C THR A 37 20.11 16.48 -4.64
N ASN A 38 19.48 17.51 -4.07
CA ASN A 38 18.98 18.69 -4.77
C ASN A 38 18.11 18.35 -6.00
N SER A 39 17.50 17.15 -6.01
CA SER A 39 16.68 16.67 -7.11
C SER A 39 15.36 17.43 -7.23
N SER A 40 14.74 17.30 -8.40
CA SER A 40 13.42 17.86 -8.65
C SER A 40 12.37 17.21 -7.75
N LEU A 41 11.26 17.92 -7.49
CA LEU A 41 10.16 17.38 -6.70
C LEU A 41 9.59 16.08 -7.30
N TYR A 42 9.59 15.99 -8.63
CA TYR A 42 9.13 14.82 -9.36
C TYR A 42 10.03 13.60 -9.11
N GLU A 43 11.34 13.74 -9.30
CA GLU A 43 12.31 12.65 -9.07
C GLU A 43 12.30 12.20 -7.61
N SER A 44 12.25 13.16 -6.67
CA SER A 44 12.17 12.84 -5.25
C SER A 44 10.92 12.05 -4.90
N LYS A 45 9.77 12.44 -5.46
CA LYS A 45 8.52 11.72 -5.26
C LYS A 45 8.60 10.32 -5.86
N GLN A 46 9.12 10.18 -7.08
CA GLN A 46 9.27 8.89 -7.75
C GLN A 46 10.16 7.93 -6.94
N PHE A 47 11.26 8.43 -6.37
CA PHE A 47 12.15 7.63 -5.53
C PHE A 47 11.46 7.18 -4.23
N VAL A 48 10.83 8.12 -3.52
CA VAL A 48 10.13 7.84 -2.25
C VAL A 48 8.93 6.91 -2.45
N ASP A 49 8.18 7.05 -3.55
CA ASP A 49 7.05 6.18 -3.89
C ASP A 49 7.52 4.73 -4.17
N GLN A 50 8.62 4.57 -4.90
CA GLN A 50 9.23 3.24 -5.16
C GLN A 50 9.69 2.58 -3.86
N MET A 51 10.43 3.32 -3.04
CA MET A 51 10.90 2.83 -1.74
C MET A 51 9.73 2.46 -0.80
N GLN A 52 8.65 3.24 -0.81
CA GLN A 52 7.45 2.90 -0.04
C GLN A 52 6.81 1.60 -0.53
N ALA A 53 6.76 1.37 -1.84
CA ALA A 53 6.23 0.14 -2.41
C ALA A 53 7.11 -1.07 -2.05
N GLU A 54 8.42 -0.91 -2.05
CA GLU A 54 9.39 -1.94 -1.62
C GLU A 54 9.23 -2.27 -0.14
N LEU A 55 9.24 -1.26 0.75
CA LEU A 55 9.03 -1.47 2.19
C LEU A 55 7.71 -2.17 2.49
N ARG A 56 6.66 -1.91 1.70
CA ARG A 56 5.37 -2.62 1.83
C ARG A 56 5.47 -4.08 1.41
N ARG A 57 6.28 -4.40 0.40
CA ARG A 57 6.56 -5.78 -0.05
C ARG A 57 7.44 -6.51 0.97
N GLU A 58 8.49 -5.84 1.46
CA GLU A 58 9.37 -6.35 2.52
C GLU A 58 8.57 -6.66 3.78
N ALA A 59 7.74 -5.73 4.26
CA ALA A 59 6.85 -5.97 5.40
C ALA A 59 5.84 -7.11 5.17
N ALA A 60 5.54 -7.46 3.93
CA ALA A 60 4.70 -8.62 3.60
C ALA A 60 5.50 -9.94 3.51
N ASN A 61 6.81 -9.85 3.26
CA ASN A 61 7.71 -10.99 3.09
C ASN A 61 8.48 -11.34 4.38
N GLU A 62 8.80 -10.37 5.23
CA GLU A 62 9.46 -10.53 6.55
C GLU A 62 8.45 -11.00 7.63
N GLY A 63 7.73 -12.08 7.30
CA GLY A 63 6.79 -12.79 8.17
C GLY A 63 7.34 -14.11 8.71
N GLY A 64 8.60 -14.13 9.15
CA GLY A 64 9.25 -15.22 9.88
C GLY A 64 10.60 -14.70 10.33
N ASP A 65 11.03 -14.79 11.58
CA ASP A 65 10.86 -15.71 12.70
C ASP A 65 10.88 -14.90 14.03
N ASP A 66 10.13 -15.32 15.06
CA ASP A 66 10.17 -14.78 16.45
C ASP A 66 9.54 -13.39 16.81
N TYR A 67 8.81 -12.71 15.93
CA TYR A 67 7.96 -11.58 16.34
C TYR A 67 6.58 -11.69 15.67
N ALA A 68 5.53 -11.98 16.45
CA ALA A 68 4.16 -11.98 15.96
C ALA A 68 3.65 -10.52 15.86
N PRO A 69 3.55 -9.92 14.66
CA PRO A 69 2.84 -8.64 14.55
C PRO A 69 1.38 -8.84 14.99
N PRO A 70 0.76 -7.88 15.68
CA PRO A 70 -0.68 -7.93 15.89
C PRO A 70 -1.33 -8.03 14.51
N ALA A 71 -2.29 -8.94 14.36
CA ALA A 71 -3.02 -9.14 13.12
C ALA A 71 -3.70 -7.83 12.69
N ILE A 72 -2.98 -6.99 11.95
CA ILE A 72 -3.51 -5.77 11.37
C ILE A 72 -4.45 -6.21 10.26
N GLN A 73 -5.72 -5.96 10.56
CA GLN A 73 -6.90 -6.22 9.76
C GLN A 73 -6.65 -5.85 8.30
N ARG A 74 -6.44 -6.89 7.51
CA ARG A 74 -6.36 -6.85 6.05
C ARG A 74 -7.62 -6.16 5.57
N GLY A 75 -7.45 -4.96 5.00
CA GLY A 75 -8.55 -4.12 4.53
C GLY A 75 -9.51 -4.93 3.68
N GLY A 76 -10.66 -5.26 4.27
CA GLY A 76 -11.80 -5.80 3.57
C GLY A 76 -12.32 -4.69 2.67
N GLY A 77 -11.78 -4.61 1.45
CA GLY A 77 -12.45 -3.91 0.37
C GLY A 77 -13.88 -4.42 0.26
N CYS A 78 -14.79 -3.58 -0.22
CA CYS A 78 -16.23 -3.81 -0.35
C CYS A 78 -16.66 -5.07 -1.12
N PHE A 79 -15.73 -5.93 -1.54
CA PHE A 79 -16.00 -7.26 -2.09
C PHE A 79 -16.83 -8.13 -1.14
N GLY A 80 -16.61 -8.07 0.19
CA GLY A 80 -17.45 -8.82 1.14
C GLY A 80 -18.91 -8.35 1.17
N LEU A 81 -19.13 -7.04 1.07
CA LEU A 81 -20.48 -6.45 1.03
C LEU A 81 -21.17 -6.68 -0.32
N LEU A 82 -20.44 -6.62 -1.43
CA LEU A 82 -20.95 -6.97 -2.76
C LEU A 82 -21.35 -8.44 -2.84
N LEU A 83 -20.58 -9.35 -2.24
CA LEU A 83 -20.90 -10.79 -2.21
C LEU A 83 -22.15 -11.08 -1.35
N LEU A 84 -22.29 -10.40 -0.21
CA LEU A 84 -23.48 -10.51 0.65
C LEU A 84 -24.75 -9.95 -0.01
N LEU A 85 -24.66 -8.79 -0.67
CA LEU A 85 -25.79 -8.18 -1.37
C LEU A 85 -26.23 -8.99 -2.60
N ALA A 86 -25.28 -9.60 -3.32
CA ALA A 86 -25.59 -10.51 -4.43
C ALA A 86 -26.31 -11.79 -3.96
N ALA A 87 -25.91 -12.35 -2.81
CA ALA A 87 -26.59 -13.51 -2.23
C ALA A 87 -28.03 -13.18 -1.76
N ALA A 88 -28.23 -12.00 -1.16
CA ALA A 88 -29.55 -11.59 -0.66
C ALA A 88 -30.53 -11.27 -1.81
N THR A 89 -30.08 -10.62 -2.88
CA THR A 89 -30.92 -10.29 -4.04
C THR A 89 -31.17 -11.49 -4.95
N GLY A 90 -30.22 -12.44 -5.03
CA GLY A 90 -30.41 -13.70 -5.75
C GLY A 90 -31.55 -14.56 -5.21
N ILE A 91 -31.71 -14.63 -3.89
CA ILE A 91 -32.81 -15.38 -3.24
C ILE A 91 -34.14 -14.62 -3.35
N ALA A 92 -34.12 -13.29 -3.22
CA ALA A 92 -35.31 -12.46 -3.25
C ALA A 92 -35.97 -12.35 -4.64
N ILE A 93 -35.21 -12.52 -5.73
CA ILE A 93 -35.75 -12.48 -7.10
C ILE A 93 -36.13 -13.88 -7.60
N CYS A 94 -35.42 -14.93 -7.19
CA CYS A 94 -35.64 -16.28 -7.68
C CYS A 94 -36.93 -16.94 -7.14
N VAL A 95 -37.26 -16.71 -5.86
CA VAL A 95 -38.45 -17.28 -5.21
C VAL A 95 -39.79 -16.74 -5.76
N PRO A 96 -40.00 -15.42 -5.95
CA PRO A 96 -41.29 -14.92 -6.46
C PRO A 96 -41.52 -15.26 -7.92
N LEU A 97 -40.47 -15.35 -8.75
CA LEU A 97 -40.61 -15.68 -10.17
C LEU A 97 -40.99 -17.17 -10.38
N ALA A 98 -40.40 -18.07 -9.60
CA ALA A 98 -40.76 -19.49 -9.64
C ALA A 98 -42.20 -19.75 -9.15
N LEU A 99 -42.66 -19.02 -8.14
CA LEU A 99 -44.04 -19.12 -7.63
C LEU A 99 -45.06 -18.54 -8.63
N ALA A 100 -44.68 -17.52 -9.40
CA ALA A 100 -45.54 -16.92 -10.43
C ALA A 100 -45.70 -17.79 -11.69
N MET A 101 -44.73 -18.66 -12.02
CA MET A 101 -44.85 -19.61 -13.14
C MET A 101 -45.53 -20.93 -12.75
N ALA A 102 -45.65 -21.21 -11.46
CA ALA A 102 -46.32 -22.41 -10.94
C ALA A 102 -47.83 -22.20 -10.66
N ARG A 103 -48.38 -21.03 -11.00
CA ARG A 103 -49.81 -20.70 -10.89
C ARG A 103 -50.40 -20.38 -12.25
#